data_AF-A0A7V2QF65-F1
#
_entry.id   AF-A0A7V2QF65-F1
#
_cell.length_a   1.000
_cell.length_b   1.000
_cell.length_c   1.000
_cell.angle_alpha   90.00
_cell.angle_beta   90.00
_cell.angle_gamma   90.00
#
_symmetry.space_group_name_H-M   'P 1'
#
loop_
_entity.id
_entity.type
_entity.pdbx_description
1 polymer ?
#
loop_
_entity_poly.entity_id
_entity_poly.type
_entity_poly.pdbx_seq_one_letter_code
_entity_poly.pdbx_strand_id
1 'polypeptide(L)'
;MNQPQARSRTTFHLPLLCLLTLTACALPPGPQALPTDTLTSWPAPTLPPPTATFTPSPQPSPSPFPTPSPVPPLPTATQQPTATRPPPTATPPPPPPVAVWEGEVTLNTYGWEQALVPTDPDDPIYPYPRLNFDAVGPPAPRTYRAVFVQNEYVQLVVVPDLGGRILRWTDRTTGRQLLYANPVVKPTHWGYRGWWLATGGIEWAFPTEEHGLNEYRPWAYQLLWNGVRVWDTDDRTGLTVEVTIQVDPGTARVRVTPRITNPTPESRQFQFWANGMLTLSGLNVPSPDLTFVLPTSEVIVHSTGDSSLPGPGGRIAWPVHNGRDFSRYPEWRSWLGVFAPGAADAGFAGAYDLGADQGIVRTAPTWVRGVKLFCLGDLDPSMWTDDGSRYFELWGGLTPTFWDYATLGPGEGVEWTETWYAVSGMGGFTWANAEGAVRLTPTGGGVEVAVETVRPLRATVVLYQGGVEAARWEADVGPGRPFRATWGPGGGPWEVEVLEGGETLLRARR
;
A
#
# COMPACT_ATOMS: atom_id res chain seq x y z
N MET A 1 -28.82 89.73 15.78
CA MET A 1 -30.11 89.30 16.34
C MET A 1 -30.67 88.27 15.38
N ASN A 2 -31.07 87.10 15.91
CA ASN A 2 -31.71 85.95 15.28
C ASN A 2 -30.88 84.99 14.40
N GLN A 3 -30.81 83.74 14.88
CA GLN A 3 -30.30 82.52 14.24
C GLN A 3 -31.04 82.15 12.94
N PRO A 4 -30.44 81.25 12.15
CA PRO A 4 -31.21 80.19 11.52
C PRO A 4 -30.70 78.77 11.77
N GLN A 5 -31.59 77.85 11.39
CA GLN A 5 -31.74 76.44 11.74
C GLN A 5 -30.69 75.47 11.19
N ALA A 6 -30.63 74.31 11.85
CA ALA A 6 -29.86 73.13 11.55
C ALA A 6 -30.36 72.31 10.34
N ARG A 7 -29.43 71.65 9.64
CA ARG A 7 -29.66 70.38 8.92
C ARG A 7 -28.46 69.44 9.05
N SER A 8 -28.79 68.21 9.45
CA SER A 8 -28.19 66.88 9.20
C SER A 8 -26.73 66.77 8.74
N ARG A 9 -25.89 66.08 9.53
CA ARG A 9 -24.57 65.55 9.14
C ARG A 9 -24.69 64.06 8.84
N THR A 10 -24.22 63.66 7.65
CA THR A 10 -23.90 62.27 7.29
C THR A 10 -22.41 62.25 6.98
N THR A 11 -21.64 61.47 7.72
CA THR A 11 -20.18 61.36 7.59
C THR A 11 -19.85 60.11 6.76
N PHE A 12 -19.27 60.32 5.58
CA PHE A 12 -18.51 59.29 4.85
C PHE A 12 -17.05 59.76 4.81
N HIS A 13 -16.16 58.95 5.38
CA HIS A 13 -14.71 59.15 5.30
C HIS A 13 -14.16 58.49 4.03
N LEU A 14 -13.57 59.30 3.14
CA LEU A 14 -12.54 58.87 2.20
C LEU A 14 -11.24 58.60 2.97
N PRO A 15 -10.42 57.62 2.56
CA PRO A 15 -8.99 57.72 2.69
C PRO A 15 -8.28 57.90 1.34
N LEU A 16 -7.25 58.72 1.47
CA LEU A 16 -6.28 59.24 0.53
C LEU A 16 -5.47 58.14 -0.17
N LEU A 17 -5.27 58.32 -1.47
CA LEU A 17 -4.39 57.56 -2.35
C LEU A 17 -2.92 57.74 -1.93
N CYS A 18 -2.21 56.65 -1.63
CA CYS A 18 -0.76 56.62 -1.53
C CYS A 18 -0.23 55.64 -2.57
N LEU A 19 0.47 56.17 -3.59
CA LEU A 19 1.18 55.39 -4.59
C LEU A 19 2.35 54.65 -3.92
N LEU A 20 2.31 53.32 -3.94
CA LEU A 20 3.47 52.46 -3.76
C LEU A 20 3.77 51.76 -5.08
N THR A 21 4.97 52.01 -5.57
CA THR A 21 5.58 51.39 -6.75
C THR A 21 5.65 49.87 -6.58
N LEU A 22 5.00 49.14 -7.47
CA LEU A 22 5.12 47.69 -7.62
C LEU A 22 6.49 47.35 -8.21
N THR A 23 7.43 46.95 -7.35
CA THR A 23 8.59 46.16 -7.79
C THR A 23 8.13 44.72 -7.96
N ALA A 24 8.22 44.19 -9.18
CA ALA A 24 7.89 42.81 -9.48
C ALA A 24 8.86 41.87 -8.75
N CYS A 25 8.36 41.07 -7.81
CA CYS A 25 9.08 39.90 -7.30
C CYS A 25 9.06 38.81 -8.38
N ALA A 26 10.24 38.35 -8.79
CA ALA A 26 10.44 37.30 -9.75
C ALA A 26 9.95 35.94 -9.21
N LEU A 27 9.28 35.17 -10.08
CA LEU A 27 8.98 33.75 -9.89
C LEU A 27 10.30 32.93 -9.84
N PRO A 28 10.36 31.83 -9.06
CA PRO A 28 11.48 30.91 -9.13
C PRO A 28 11.53 30.21 -10.50
N PRO A 29 12.72 29.88 -11.03
CA PRO A 29 12.84 29.24 -12.33
C PRO A 29 12.32 27.80 -12.27
N GLY A 30 11.53 27.41 -13.28
CA GLY A 30 11.16 26.01 -13.52
C GLY A 30 12.39 25.16 -13.88
N PRO A 31 12.28 23.82 -13.79
CA PRO A 31 13.40 22.93 -14.04
C PRO A 31 13.92 23.09 -15.48
N GLN A 32 15.22 23.36 -15.61
CA GLN A 32 15.91 23.46 -16.89
C GLN A 32 16.01 22.09 -17.55
N ALA A 33 15.77 22.05 -18.87
CA ALA A 33 16.02 20.89 -19.71
C ALA A 33 17.52 20.56 -19.75
N LEU A 34 17.85 19.27 -19.59
CA LEU A 34 19.22 18.75 -19.71
C LEU A 34 19.73 18.88 -21.16
N PRO A 35 21.03 19.12 -21.37
CA PRO A 35 21.62 19.26 -22.70
C PRO A 35 21.62 17.93 -23.45
N THR A 36 21.29 18.01 -24.74
CA THR A 36 21.32 16.89 -25.69
C THR A 36 22.76 16.67 -26.15
N ASP A 37 23.50 15.80 -25.46
CA ASP A 37 24.80 15.34 -25.96
C ASP A 37 24.61 14.16 -26.93
N THR A 38 25.12 14.38 -28.14
CA THR A 38 25.23 13.41 -29.23
C THR A 38 26.06 12.19 -28.82
N LEU A 39 25.41 11.03 -28.71
CA LEU A 39 26.07 9.74 -28.54
C LEU A 39 26.81 9.33 -29.83
N THR A 40 28.13 9.49 -29.83
CA THR A 40 29.03 8.73 -30.72
C THR A 40 28.98 7.25 -30.37
N SER A 41 28.71 6.43 -31.39
CA SER A 41 28.59 4.97 -31.33
C SER A 41 29.86 4.28 -30.79
N TRP A 42 29.72 3.47 -29.76
CA TRP A 42 30.72 2.48 -29.34
C TRP A 42 30.29 1.06 -29.78
N PRO A 43 31.23 0.16 -30.08
CA PRO A 43 30.93 -1.14 -30.67
C PRO A 43 30.33 -2.11 -29.66
N ALA A 44 29.42 -2.97 -30.14
CA ALA A 44 28.77 -4.01 -29.36
C ALA A 44 29.77 -5.03 -28.77
N PRO A 45 29.64 -5.41 -27.49
CA PRO A 45 30.38 -6.54 -26.93
C PRO A 45 29.78 -7.86 -27.45
N THR A 46 30.63 -8.69 -28.06
CA THR A 46 30.34 -10.08 -28.43
C THR A 46 30.16 -10.94 -27.16
N LEU A 47 28.99 -11.55 -27.02
CA LEU A 47 28.69 -12.55 -25.99
C LEU A 47 29.46 -13.87 -26.28
N PRO A 48 30.03 -14.54 -25.26
CA PRO A 48 30.55 -15.90 -25.41
C PRO A 48 29.40 -16.91 -25.58
N PRO A 49 29.63 -18.04 -26.28
CA PRO A 49 28.58 -19.02 -26.56
C PRO A 49 28.15 -19.77 -25.28
N PRO A 50 26.87 -20.18 -25.19
CA PRO A 50 26.36 -20.93 -24.04
C PRO A 50 26.99 -22.33 -24.01
N THR A 51 27.74 -22.62 -22.95
CA THR A 51 28.24 -23.96 -22.66
C THR A 51 27.42 -24.55 -21.53
N ALA A 52 26.38 -25.33 -21.86
CA ALA A 52 25.80 -26.36 -20.99
C ALA A 52 24.83 -27.22 -21.81
N THR A 53 25.35 -28.29 -22.39
CA THR A 53 24.57 -29.40 -22.94
C THR A 53 24.02 -30.23 -21.79
N PHE A 54 22.69 -30.22 -21.60
CA PHE A 54 22.01 -31.21 -20.76
C PHE A 54 21.82 -32.51 -21.56
N THR A 55 22.57 -33.54 -21.19
CA THR A 55 22.32 -34.93 -21.62
C THR A 55 21.12 -35.50 -20.87
N PRO A 56 20.10 -36.05 -21.54
CA PRO A 56 19.00 -36.74 -20.87
C PRO A 56 19.45 -38.13 -20.40
N SER A 57 19.27 -38.41 -19.10
CA SER A 57 19.37 -39.77 -18.55
C SER A 57 18.18 -40.62 -19.01
N PRO A 58 18.38 -41.92 -19.30
CA PRO A 58 17.31 -42.79 -19.78
C PRO A 58 16.30 -43.12 -18.66
N GLN A 59 15.03 -42.95 -18.96
CA GLN A 59 13.90 -43.47 -18.17
C GLN A 59 13.98 -45.00 -18.06
N PRO A 60 13.81 -45.59 -16.86
CA PRO A 60 13.52 -47.02 -16.74
C PRO A 60 12.09 -47.32 -17.21
N SER A 61 11.94 -48.40 -17.99
CA SER A 61 10.67 -48.95 -18.46
C SER A 61 9.75 -49.41 -17.31
N PRO A 62 8.41 -49.42 -17.52
CA PRO A 62 7.46 -49.83 -16.50
C PRO A 62 7.47 -51.36 -16.29
N SER A 63 7.60 -51.78 -15.03
CA SER A 63 7.38 -53.16 -14.61
C SER A 63 5.88 -53.49 -14.53
N PRO A 64 5.48 -54.75 -14.78
CA PRO A 64 4.08 -55.15 -14.93
C PRO A 64 3.29 -55.14 -13.61
N PHE A 65 1.99 -54.85 -13.73
CA PHE A 65 0.98 -54.86 -12.68
C PHE A 65 0.96 -56.17 -11.87
N PRO A 66 0.83 -56.12 -10.53
CA PRO A 66 0.46 -57.30 -9.76
C PRO A 66 -1.05 -57.56 -9.82
N THR A 67 -1.38 -58.82 -10.03
CA THR A 67 -2.69 -59.48 -10.04
C THR A 67 -3.54 -59.15 -8.78
N PRO A 68 -4.88 -59.02 -8.89
CA PRO A 68 -5.73 -58.79 -7.72
C PRO A 68 -5.85 -60.03 -6.83
N SER A 69 -5.60 -59.86 -5.53
CA SER A 69 -5.86 -60.86 -4.49
C SER A 69 -7.36 -60.94 -4.14
N PRO A 70 -7.88 -62.09 -3.64
CA PRO A 70 -9.30 -62.32 -3.45
C PRO A 70 -9.90 -61.49 -2.31
N VAL A 71 -11.12 -61.00 -2.53
CA VAL A 71 -11.96 -60.29 -1.56
C VAL A 71 -12.39 -61.25 -0.44
N PRO A 72 -12.20 -60.92 0.86
CA PRO A 72 -12.73 -61.70 1.96
C PRO A 72 -14.26 -61.56 2.09
N PRO A 73 -14.99 -62.58 2.57
CA PRO A 73 -16.45 -62.51 2.72
C PRO A 73 -16.89 -61.52 3.81
N LEU A 74 -18.07 -60.93 3.58
CA LEU A 74 -18.73 -59.94 4.43
C LEU A 74 -19.04 -60.52 5.83
N PRO A 75 -18.77 -59.81 6.94
CA PRO A 75 -19.23 -60.24 8.25
C PRO A 75 -20.72 -59.97 8.45
N THR A 76 -21.38 -60.94 9.04
CA THR A 76 -22.79 -60.97 9.47
C THR A 76 -23.10 -59.88 10.50
N ALA A 77 -24.33 -59.36 10.43
CA ALA A 77 -24.91 -58.35 11.32
C ALA A 77 -24.65 -58.65 12.81
N THR A 78 -23.94 -57.74 13.46
CA THR A 78 -23.78 -57.72 14.93
C THR A 78 -24.24 -56.35 15.44
N GLN A 79 -24.85 -56.39 16.63
CA GLN A 79 -25.70 -55.38 17.27
C GLN A 79 -25.26 -53.92 17.15
N GLN A 80 -26.26 -53.06 16.94
CA GLN A 80 -26.19 -51.61 16.88
C GLN A 80 -25.61 -51.03 18.21
N PRO A 81 -24.50 -50.28 18.18
CA PRO A 81 -24.03 -49.57 19.36
C PRO A 81 -24.90 -48.36 19.63
N THR A 82 -25.36 -48.22 20.87
CA THR A 82 -26.05 -47.05 21.39
C THR A 82 -25.20 -45.80 21.18
N ALA A 83 -25.70 -44.84 20.39
CA ALA A 83 -25.02 -43.58 20.15
C ALA A 83 -24.83 -42.81 21.47
N THR A 84 -23.62 -42.89 22.02
CA THR A 84 -23.21 -42.04 23.14
C THR A 84 -22.84 -40.69 22.55
N ARG A 85 -23.53 -39.62 22.99
CA ARG A 85 -23.23 -38.25 22.59
C ARG A 85 -21.74 -37.99 22.84
N PRO A 86 -20.96 -37.51 21.85
CA PRO A 86 -19.59 -37.11 22.09
C PRO A 86 -19.59 -36.07 23.22
N PRO A 87 -18.60 -36.09 24.13
CA PRO A 87 -18.42 -34.98 25.06
C PRO A 87 -18.31 -33.68 24.25
N PRO A 88 -18.80 -32.54 24.78
CA PRO A 88 -18.60 -31.26 24.11
C PRO A 88 -17.11 -31.12 23.80
N THR A 89 -16.78 -30.97 22.52
CA THR A 89 -15.43 -30.69 22.06
C THR A 89 -14.90 -29.55 22.92
N ALA A 90 -13.83 -29.80 23.68
CA ALA A 90 -13.19 -28.76 24.45
C ALA A 90 -12.94 -27.58 23.51
N THR A 91 -13.44 -26.40 23.89
CA THR A 91 -13.15 -25.15 23.18
C THR A 91 -11.64 -25.11 22.96
N PRO A 92 -11.15 -24.95 21.71
CA PRO A 92 -9.72 -24.80 21.50
C PRO A 92 -9.20 -23.69 22.43
N PRO A 93 -7.99 -23.85 23.01
CA PRO A 93 -7.40 -22.77 23.78
C PRO A 93 -7.45 -21.49 22.94
N PRO A 94 -7.74 -20.32 23.55
CA PRO A 94 -7.77 -19.07 22.80
C PRO A 94 -6.46 -18.93 22.01
N PRO A 95 -6.51 -18.37 20.79
CA PRO A 95 -5.31 -18.14 19.99
C PRO A 95 -4.22 -17.51 20.87
N PRO A 96 -2.94 -17.93 20.72
CA PRO A 96 -1.88 -17.31 21.48
C PRO A 96 -1.92 -15.79 21.22
N PRO A 97 -1.70 -14.97 22.26
CA PRO A 97 -1.74 -13.52 22.10
C PRO A 97 -0.77 -13.07 21.01
N VAL A 98 -1.04 -11.89 20.44
CA VAL A 98 -0.11 -11.21 19.55
C VAL A 98 1.27 -11.22 20.19
N ALA A 99 2.25 -11.80 19.51
CA ALA A 99 3.63 -11.86 19.96
C ALA A 99 4.34 -10.63 19.42
N VAL A 100 5.02 -9.91 20.32
CA VAL A 100 5.85 -8.76 20.00
C VAL A 100 7.21 -8.97 20.64
N TRP A 101 8.27 -8.94 19.84
CA TRP A 101 9.63 -9.13 20.35
C TRP A 101 10.65 -8.37 19.52
N GLU A 102 11.76 -8.05 20.16
CA GLU A 102 12.94 -7.49 19.50
C GLU A 102 13.80 -8.60 18.92
N GLY A 103 14.43 -8.31 17.80
CA GLY A 103 15.45 -9.15 17.18
C GLY A 103 16.26 -8.32 16.19
N GLU A 104 16.85 -9.01 15.23
CA GLU A 104 17.74 -8.40 14.26
C GLU A 104 17.42 -8.91 12.84
N VAL A 105 17.69 -8.07 11.85
CA VAL A 105 17.72 -8.47 10.44
C VAL A 105 19.05 -8.05 9.83
N THR A 106 19.64 -8.93 9.05
CA THR A 106 20.83 -8.62 8.26
C THR A 106 20.41 -8.33 6.83
N LEU A 107 20.74 -7.14 6.33
CA LEU A 107 20.52 -6.70 4.96
C LEU A 107 21.87 -6.38 4.32
N ASN A 108 22.00 -6.60 3.02
CA ASN A 108 23.14 -6.04 2.30
C ASN A 108 22.92 -4.54 2.15
N THR A 109 23.83 -3.71 2.65
CA THR A 109 23.67 -2.26 2.66
C THR A 109 24.87 -1.61 1.99
N TYR A 110 24.61 -0.75 1.01
CA TYR A 110 25.63 0.09 0.40
C TYR A 110 26.27 1.01 1.45
N GLY A 111 27.56 1.31 1.31
CA GLY A 111 28.27 2.21 2.22
C GLY A 111 27.88 3.67 1.99
N TRP A 112 26.63 4.05 2.28
CA TRP A 112 26.08 5.38 2.01
C TRP A 112 26.37 6.40 3.12
N GLU A 113 26.53 5.96 4.38
CA GLU A 113 26.74 6.88 5.50
C GLU A 113 28.06 7.66 5.39
N GLN A 114 29.11 7.01 4.91
CA GLN A 114 30.41 7.63 4.66
C GLN A 114 30.36 8.67 3.52
N ALA A 115 29.30 8.65 2.72
CA ALA A 115 29.09 9.52 1.57
C ALA A 115 28.18 10.71 1.88
N LEU A 116 27.70 10.85 3.11
CA LEU A 116 26.88 11.99 3.53
C LEU A 116 27.70 13.29 3.52
N VAL A 117 27.14 14.33 2.93
CA VAL A 117 27.72 15.67 2.85
C VAL A 117 26.80 16.65 3.56
N PRO A 118 27.26 17.38 4.59
CA PRO A 118 26.46 18.42 5.24
C PRO A 118 26.01 19.48 4.26
N THR A 119 24.83 20.04 4.48
CA THR A 119 24.31 21.17 3.71
C THR A 119 24.58 22.49 4.39
N ASP A 120 24.76 23.54 3.59
CA ASP A 120 24.78 24.92 4.07
C ASP A 120 23.37 25.39 4.47
N PRO A 121 23.22 26.37 5.37
CA PRO A 121 21.92 26.87 5.84
C PRO A 121 20.95 27.38 4.77
N ASP A 122 21.44 27.73 3.59
CA ASP A 122 20.65 28.19 2.43
C ASP A 122 20.29 27.07 1.44
N ASP A 123 20.76 25.84 1.67
CA ASP A 123 20.32 24.69 0.88
C ASP A 123 18.83 24.39 1.15
N PRO A 124 18.00 24.18 0.12
CA PRO A 124 16.58 23.83 0.27
C PRO A 124 16.26 22.63 1.20
N ILE A 125 17.23 21.72 1.39
CA ILE A 125 17.06 20.53 2.23
C ILE A 125 17.70 20.68 3.61
N TYR A 126 18.30 21.83 3.96
CA TYR A 126 18.91 22.04 5.27
C TYR A 126 17.92 21.72 6.41
N PRO A 127 18.34 21.03 7.50
CA PRO A 127 19.71 20.60 7.83
C PRO A 127 20.09 19.18 7.37
N TYR A 128 19.35 18.60 6.41
CA TYR A 128 19.56 17.22 5.98
C TYR A 128 20.75 17.10 5.02
N PRO A 129 21.54 16.01 5.10
CA PRO A 129 22.72 15.83 4.26
C PRO A 129 22.35 15.53 2.80
N ARG A 130 23.19 16.02 1.89
CA ARG A 130 23.29 15.51 0.51
C ARG A 130 24.09 14.20 0.50
N LEU A 131 24.12 13.52 -0.64
CA LEU A 131 24.90 12.30 -0.83
C LEU A 131 25.91 12.48 -1.97
N ASN A 132 27.18 12.23 -1.69
CA ASN A 132 28.22 12.12 -2.71
C ASN A 132 28.24 10.69 -3.27
N PHE A 133 27.57 10.46 -4.41
CA PHE A 133 27.47 9.13 -5.00
C PHE A 133 28.81 8.47 -5.34
N ASP A 134 29.86 9.26 -5.66
CA ASP A 134 31.20 8.73 -5.93
C ASP A 134 31.88 8.14 -4.69
N ALA A 135 31.41 8.50 -3.49
CA ALA A 135 31.93 8.01 -2.21
C ALA A 135 31.14 6.81 -1.65
N VAL A 136 30.06 6.39 -2.31
CA VAL A 136 29.22 5.27 -1.86
C VAL A 136 29.99 3.96 -2.00
N GLY A 137 30.18 3.26 -0.88
CA GLY A 137 30.83 1.95 -0.86
C GLY A 137 29.93 0.82 -1.40
N PRO A 138 30.50 -0.33 -1.80
CA PRO A 138 29.72 -1.49 -2.25
C PRO A 138 28.82 -2.05 -1.14
N PRO A 139 27.79 -2.84 -1.48
CA PRO A 139 26.92 -3.44 -0.49
C PRO A 139 27.65 -4.48 0.35
N ALA A 140 27.45 -4.43 1.67
CA ALA A 140 27.97 -5.42 2.62
C ALA A 140 26.90 -5.81 3.65
N PRO A 141 26.94 -7.04 4.21
CA PRO A 141 26.02 -7.44 5.26
C PRO A 141 26.09 -6.48 6.45
N ARG A 142 24.93 -5.91 6.81
CA ARG A 142 24.76 -5.05 7.97
C ARG A 142 23.55 -5.50 8.77
N THR A 143 23.74 -5.59 10.08
CA THR A 143 22.68 -5.94 11.02
C THR A 143 21.95 -4.68 11.48
N TYR A 144 20.62 -4.76 11.48
CA TYR A 144 19.69 -3.74 11.93
C TYR A 144 18.81 -4.30 13.04
N ARG A 145 18.45 -3.44 13.99
CA ARG A 145 17.43 -3.78 15.00
C ARG A 145 16.08 -3.92 14.32
N ALA A 146 15.33 -4.93 14.74
CA ALA A 146 13.99 -5.19 14.25
C ALA A 146 13.03 -5.48 15.39
N VAL A 147 11.77 -5.08 15.18
CA VAL A 147 10.65 -5.48 16.03
C VAL A 147 9.73 -6.37 15.20
N PHE A 148 9.49 -7.57 15.69
CA PHE A 148 8.59 -8.53 15.07
C PHE A 148 7.22 -8.43 15.75
N VAL A 149 6.16 -8.36 14.95
CA VAL A 149 4.77 -8.37 15.42
C VAL A 149 4.05 -9.51 14.73
N GLN A 150 3.49 -10.45 15.48
CA GLN A 150 2.91 -11.66 14.91
C GLN A 150 1.63 -12.10 15.62
N ASN A 151 0.61 -12.48 14.84
CA ASN A 151 -0.53 -13.27 15.30
C ASN A 151 -0.76 -14.45 14.34
N GLU A 152 -1.95 -15.07 14.35
CA GLU A 152 -2.29 -16.22 13.51
C GLU A 152 -2.20 -15.95 11.99
N TYR A 153 -2.42 -14.70 11.56
CA TYR A 153 -2.61 -14.33 10.15
C TYR A 153 -1.52 -13.40 9.61
N VAL A 154 -0.81 -12.69 10.48
CA VAL A 154 0.13 -11.63 10.11
C VAL A 154 1.46 -11.86 10.82
N GLN A 155 2.56 -11.66 10.09
CA GLN A 155 3.87 -11.40 10.67
C GLN A 155 4.46 -10.15 10.01
N LEU A 156 4.76 -9.13 10.81
CA LEU A 156 5.45 -7.92 10.41
C LEU A 156 6.88 -7.92 10.93
N VAL A 157 7.78 -7.34 10.15
CA VAL A 157 9.13 -6.97 10.59
C VAL A 157 9.27 -5.47 10.45
N VAL A 158 9.33 -4.76 11.57
CA VAL A 158 9.51 -3.30 11.63
C VAL A 158 10.97 -2.99 11.92
N VAL A 159 11.56 -2.02 11.22
CA VAL A 159 12.98 -1.66 11.35
C VAL A 159 13.12 -0.21 11.82
N PRO A 160 13.26 0.04 13.13
CA PRO A 160 13.45 1.38 13.69
C PRO A 160 14.66 2.11 13.09
N ASP A 161 15.74 1.39 12.80
CA ASP A 161 16.98 1.96 12.26
C ASP A 161 16.85 2.55 10.85
N LEU A 162 15.76 2.25 10.13
CA LEU A 162 15.47 2.71 8.77
C LEU A 162 14.11 3.40 8.72
N GLY A 163 13.94 4.44 9.55
CA GLY A 163 12.72 5.26 9.56
C GLY A 163 11.52 4.60 10.23
N GLY A 164 11.71 3.54 11.02
CA GLY A 164 10.59 2.80 11.63
C GLY A 164 9.68 2.12 10.60
N ARG A 165 10.18 1.82 9.40
CA ARG A 165 9.41 1.21 8.31
C ARG A 165 8.96 -0.21 8.64
N ILE A 166 7.86 -0.65 8.04
CA ILE A 166 7.51 -2.07 7.97
C ILE A 166 8.34 -2.67 6.84
N LEU A 167 9.44 -3.35 7.14
CA LEU A 167 10.32 -3.94 6.13
C LEU A 167 9.68 -5.14 5.42
N ARG A 168 9.00 -6.02 6.17
CA ARG A 168 8.37 -7.24 5.64
C ARG A 168 6.99 -7.45 6.20
N TRP A 169 6.14 -8.07 5.39
CA TRP A 169 4.82 -8.54 5.78
C TRP A 169 4.56 -9.91 5.17
N THR A 170 4.57 -10.93 6.03
CA THR A 170 4.10 -12.27 5.70
C THR A 170 2.60 -12.40 5.97
N ASP A 171 1.81 -12.69 4.94
CA ASP A 171 0.48 -13.26 5.13
C ASP A 171 0.66 -14.70 5.60
N ARG A 172 0.42 -14.96 6.88
CA ARG A 172 0.62 -16.29 7.48
C ARG A 172 -0.47 -17.29 7.09
N THR A 173 -1.54 -16.81 6.47
CA THR A 173 -2.60 -17.65 5.94
C THR A 173 -2.13 -18.41 4.69
N THR A 174 -1.45 -17.69 3.80
CA THR A 174 -0.94 -18.22 2.52
C THR A 174 0.56 -18.53 2.55
N GLY A 175 1.28 -17.99 3.53
CA GLY A 175 2.74 -18.05 3.64
C GLY A 175 3.48 -17.06 2.75
N ARG A 176 2.78 -16.15 2.06
CA ARG A 176 3.37 -15.26 1.04
C ARG A 176 3.86 -13.95 1.64
N GLN A 177 4.90 -13.37 1.02
CA GLN A 177 5.29 -11.99 1.27
C GLN A 177 4.41 -11.05 0.45
N LEU A 178 3.91 -9.99 1.06
CA LEU A 178 3.06 -8.99 0.39
C LEU A 178 3.90 -7.81 -0.11
N LEU A 179 4.85 -7.38 0.71
CA LEU A 179 5.70 -6.23 0.45
C LEU A 179 6.91 -6.63 -0.40
N TYR A 180 7.37 -5.67 -1.19
CA TYR A 180 8.64 -5.75 -1.89
C TYR A 180 9.79 -5.79 -0.89
N ALA A 181 10.64 -6.81 -1.01
CA ALA A 181 11.80 -7.02 -0.15
C ALA A 181 13.07 -6.81 -0.98
N ASN A 182 13.59 -5.58 -1.03
CA ASN A 182 14.81 -5.29 -1.77
C ASN A 182 15.98 -6.14 -1.20
N PRO A 183 16.75 -6.89 -2.02
CA PRO A 183 17.93 -7.59 -1.53
C PRO A 183 19.01 -6.67 -0.96
N VAL A 184 18.96 -5.37 -1.30
CA VAL A 184 19.92 -4.36 -0.87
C VAL A 184 19.24 -3.11 -0.33
N VAL A 185 19.88 -2.45 0.64
CA VAL A 185 19.60 -1.05 0.99
C VAL A 185 20.48 -0.17 0.11
N LYS A 186 19.91 0.39 -0.94
CA LYS A 186 20.64 1.09 -2.00
C LYS A 186 20.26 2.57 -2.09
N PRO A 187 21.22 3.52 -2.06
CA PRO A 187 20.92 4.91 -2.35
C PRO A 187 20.58 5.08 -3.84
N THR A 188 19.55 5.86 -4.10
CA THR A 188 19.06 6.22 -5.43
C THR A 188 19.09 7.73 -5.60
N HIS A 189 18.98 8.23 -6.83
CA HIS A 189 18.83 9.66 -7.12
C HIS A 189 17.39 10.19 -6.95
N TRP A 190 16.53 9.44 -6.26
CA TRP A 190 15.11 9.79 -6.09
C TRP A 190 14.85 10.48 -4.74
N GLY A 191 13.65 11.02 -4.58
CA GLY A 191 13.21 11.63 -3.32
C GLY A 191 13.54 13.12 -3.20
N TYR A 192 12.79 13.79 -2.34
CA TYR A 192 12.81 15.25 -2.20
C TYR A 192 14.22 15.81 -1.95
N ARG A 193 15.06 15.08 -1.21
CA ARG A 193 16.43 15.52 -0.90
C ARG A 193 17.46 15.30 -2.01
N GLY A 194 17.04 14.74 -3.14
CA GLY A 194 17.90 14.31 -4.24
C GLY A 194 18.58 12.95 -4.01
N TRP A 195 18.22 12.24 -2.93
CA TRP A 195 18.56 10.84 -2.74
C TRP A 195 17.62 10.12 -1.76
N TRP A 196 17.36 8.83 -1.99
CA TRP A 196 16.50 7.99 -1.18
C TRP A 196 17.09 6.59 -1.05
N LEU A 197 16.90 5.94 0.12
CA LEU A 197 17.31 4.54 0.32
C LEU A 197 16.22 3.59 -0.17
N ALA A 198 16.41 3.07 -1.38
CA ALA A 198 15.58 1.99 -1.91
C ALA A 198 15.72 0.73 -1.04
N THR A 199 14.74 0.52 -0.17
CA THR A 199 14.71 -0.58 0.81
C THR A 199 13.46 -1.46 0.64
N GLY A 200 12.38 -0.91 0.07
CA GLY A 200 11.07 -1.55 0.04
C GLY A 200 10.32 -1.40 1.37
N GLY A 201 9.30 -2.24 1.55
CA GLY A 201 8.45 -2.23 2.74
C GLY A 201 7.30 -1.21 2.70
N ILE A 202 6.85 -0.77 3.88
CA ILE A 202 6.00 0.41 4.07
C ILE A 202 6.76 1.48 4.82
N GLU A 203 6.93 2.65 4.21
CA GLU A 203 7.63 3.81 4.80
C GLU A 203 6.71 5.02 4.98
N TRP A 204 7.23 6.02 5.71
CA TRP A 204 6.49 7.21 6.12
C TRP A 204 7.14 8.46 5.50
N ALA A 205 6.58 8.96 4.41
CA ALA A 205 7.01 10.21 3.80
C ALA A 205 6.54 11.38 4.68
N PHE A 206 7.48 11.99 5.38
CA PHE A 206 7.27 13.10 6.32
C PHE A 206 8.56 13.95 6.42
N PRO A 207 8.46 15.28 6.60
CA PRO A 207 7.27 16.13 6.59
C PRO A 207 6.89 16.61 5.18
N THR A 208 7.44 15.97 4.15
CA THR A 208 7.24 16.31 2.74
C THR A 208 6.93 15.05 1.97
N GLU A 209 6.38 15.21 0.77
CA GLU A 209 6.13 14.19 -0.24
C GLU A 209 7.39 13.37 -0.61
N GLU A 210 7.20 12.38 -1.48
CA GLU A 210 8.29 11.70 -2.20
C GLU A 210 9.41 11.18 -1.28
N HIS A 211 9.05 10.20 -0.45
CA HIS A 211 9.90 9.50 0.53
C HIS A 211 10.23 10.29 1.81
N GLY A 212 9.92 11.58 1.87
CA GLY A 212 10.13 12.40 3.06
C GLY A 212 11.59 12.78 3.29
N LEU A 213 11.94 13.08 4.54
CA LEU A 213 13.29 13.50 4.94
C LEU A 213 13.92 12.63 6.03
N ASN A 214 13.14 11.80 6.74
CA ASN A 214 13.59 11.12 7.97
C ASN A 214 13.69 9.59 7.83
N GLU A 215 13.41 9.04 6.66
CA GLU A 215 13.28 7.60 6.38
C GLU A 215 14.60 6.82 6.37
N TYR A 216 15.74 7.51 6.26
CA TYR A 216 17.09 6.92 6.21
C TYR A 216 17.73 6.70 7.58
N ARG A 217 17.20 7.36 8.62
CA ARG A 217 17.82 7.44 9.94
C ARG A 217 17.07 6.62 11.00
N PRO A 218 17.71 6.30 12.12
CA PRO A 218 17.04 5.61 13.22
C PRO A 218 15.93 6.47 13.85
N TRP A 219 14.76 5.86 14.03
CA TRP A 219 13.65 6.40 14.81
C TRP A 219 13.65 5.79 16.21
N ALA A 220 13.09 6.51 17.17
CA ALA A 220 12.80 5.95 18.48
C ALA A 220 11.61 4.98 18.39
N TYR A 221 11.53 4.01 19.29
CA TYR A 221 10.43 3.05 19.31
C TYR A 221 10.10 2.54 20.70
N GLN A 222 8.89 2.00 20.83
CA GLN A 222 8.37 1.36 22.03
C GLN A 222 7.55 0.13 21.63
N LEU A 223 7.86 -1.02 22.24
CA LEU A 223 7.04 -2.22 22.11
C LEU A 223 5.70 -2.00 22.85
N LEU A 224 4.62 -2.38 22.17
CA LEU A 224 3.28 -2.47 22.73
C LEU A 224 2.95 -3.96 22.89
N TRP A 225 1.87 -4.26 23.63
CA TRP A 225 1.43 -5.65 23.81
C TRP A 225 0.95 -6.30 22.50
N ASN A 226 0.57 -5.51 21.50
CA ASN A 226 0.02 -5.96 20.22
C ASN A 226 0.64 -5.25 19.00
N GLY A 227 1.82 -4.66 19.16
CA GLY A 227 2.42 -3.89 18.10
C GLY A 227 3.67 -3.13 18.53
N VAL A 228 4.01 -2.12 17.75
CA VAL A 228 5.13 -1.24 18.00
C VAL A 228 4.73 0.19 17.65
N ARG A 229 5.21 1.13 18.45
CA ARG A 229 5.14 2.55 18.15
C ARG A 229 6.52 3.04 17.77
N VAL A 230 6.64 3.76 16.66
CA VAL A 230 7.88 4.39 16.20
C VAL A 230 7.68 5.90 16.07
N TRP A 231 8.69 6.72 16.35
CA TRP A 231 8.57 8.17 16.21
C TRP A 231 9.91 8.86 15.97
N ASP A 232 9.81 10.05 15.40
CA ASP A 232 10.92 10.97 15.17
C ASP A 232 10.44 12.42 15.13
N THR A 233 11.35 13.37 15.33
CA THR A 233 11.08 14.80 15.19
C THR A 233 11.83 15.31 13.97
N ASP A 234 11.11 15.96 13.04
CA ASP A 234 11.73 16.58 11.87
C ASP A 234 12.59 17.78 12.28
N ASP A 235 13.85 17.76 11.88
CA ASP A 235 14.86 18.74 12.30
C ASP A 235 14.59 20.12 11.72
N ARG A 236 13.92 20.18 10.56
CA ARG A 236 13.64 21.42 9.82
C ARG A 236 12.43 22.17 10.37
N THR A 237 11.35 21.46 10.70
CA THR A 237 10.06 22.02 11.10
C THR A 237 9.83 21.93 12.61
N GLY A 238 10.53 21.02 13.31
CA GLY A 238 10.28 20.69 14.72
C GLY A 238 8.99 19.91 14.97
N LEU A 239 8.30 19.45 13.91
CA LEU A 239 7.12 18.62 14.03
C LEU A 239 7.52 17.18 14.42
N THR A 240 6.69 16.54 15.24
CA THR A 240 6.89 15.13 15.60
C THR A 240 5.94 14.26 14.80
N VAL A 241 6.48 13.19 14.22
CA VAL A 241 5.73 12.11 13.61
C VAL A 241 5.83 10.87 14.49
N GLU A 242 4.68 10.31 14.86
CA GLU A 242 4.56 9.02 15.53
C GLU A 242 3.72 8.10 14.64
N VAL A 243 4.13 6.84 14.48
CA VAL A 243 3.36 5.82 13.78
C VAL A 243 3.20 4.62 14.70
N THR A 244 1.97 4.32 15.08
CA THR A 244 1.64 3.13 15.86
C THR A 244 1.17 2.02 14.91
N ILE A 245 1.88 0.89 14.91
CA ILE A 245 1.63 -0.28 14.06
C ILE A 245 1.12 -1.41 14.95
N GLN A 246 -0.10 -1.87 14.74
CA GLN A 246 -0.74 -2.86 15.61
C GLN A 246 -1.41 -3.98 14.81
N VAL A 247 -1.44 -5.16 15.42
CA VAL A 247 -2.17 -6.32 14.95
C VAL A 247 -3.08 -6.78 16.09
N ASP A 248 -4.34 -7.12 15.81
CA ASP A 248 -5.23 -7.65 16.85
C ASP A 248 -5.21 -9.18 16.92
N PRO A 249 -5.41 -9.78 18.12
CA PRO A 249 -5.64 -11.22 18.22
C PRO A 249 -6.82 -11.67 17.34
N GLY A 250 -6.65 -12.77 16.61
CA GLY A 250 -7.74 -13.38 15.85
C GLY A 250 -8.20 -12.61 14.60
N THR A 251 -7.46 -11.60 14.13
CA THR A 251 -7.78 -10.86 12.89
C THR A 251 -6.57 -10.70 11.98
N ALA A 252 -6.77 -10.63 10.67
CA ALA A 252 -5.73 -10.31 9.68
C ALA A 252 -5.47 -8.81 9.53
N ARG A 253 -6.05 -7.97 10.39
CA ARG A 253 -5.88 -6.51 10.32
C ARG A 253 -4.49 -6.10 10.80
N VAL A 254 -3.87 -5.24 10.01
CA VAL A 254 -2.80 -4.35 10.45
C VAL A 254 -3.36 -2.94 10.54
N ARG A 255 -3.38 -2.38 11.74
CA ARG A 255 -3.66 -0.96 11.93
C ARG A 255 -2.36 -0.17 11.87
N VAL A 256 -2.38 0.88 11.07
CA VAL A 256 -1.34 1.90 11.01
C VAL A 256 -1.97 3.21 11.45
N THR A 257 -1.52 3.76 12.58
CA THR A 257 -2.06 4.98 13.18
C THR A 257 -0.97 6.05 13.22
N PRO A 258 -0.88 6.91 12.19
CA PRO A 258 -0.05 8.09 12.23
C PRO A 258 -0.63 9.14 13.18
N ARG A 259 0.26 9.80 13.92
CA ARG A 259 -0.01 10.97 14.74
C ARG A 259 1.07 12.01 14.50
N ILE A 260 0.67 13.18 14.04
CA ILE A 260 1.57 14.30 13.78
C ILE A 260 1.22 15.41 14.77
N THR A 261 2.22 15.93 15.48
CA THR A 261 2.03 17.01 16.46
C THR A 261 2.97 18.16 16.20
N ASN A 262 2.50 19.37 16.50
CA ASN A 262 3.30 20.59 16.44
C ASN A 262 3.63 21.10 17.85
N PRO A 263 4.79 20.74 18.41
CA PRO A 263 5.22 21.27 19.70
C PRO A 263 5.81 22.68 19.62
N THR A 264 5.95 23.25 18.42
CA THR A 264 6.61 24.54 18.19
C THR A 264 5.64 25.72 18.41
N PRO A 265 6.13 26.95 18.64
CA PRO A 265 5.28 28.13 18.81
C PRO A 265 4.76 28.71 17.48
N GLU A 266 5.12 28.13 16.33
CA GLU A 266 4.75 28.59 15.00
C GLU A 266 3.84 27.61 14.29
N SER A 267 2.96 28.08 13.42
CA SER A 267 2.25 27.19 12.50
C SER A 267 3.23 26.55 11.53
N ARG A 268 3.10 25.24 11.31
CA ARG A 268 3.94 24.48 10.40
C ARG A 268 3.10 23.78 9.35
N GLN A 269 3.55 23.87 8.10
CA GLN A 269 3.02 23.09 7.01
C GLN A 269 3.77 21.76 6.92
N PHE A 270 3.05 20.70 6.55
CA PHE A 270 3.63 19.38 6.36
C PHE A 270 2.81 18.56 5.38
N GLN A 271 3.42 17.49 4.90
CA GLN A 271 2.77 16.36 4.27
C GLN A 271 3.08 15.10 5.06
N PHE A 272 2.13 14.16 5.02
CA PHE A 272 2.35 12.81 5.50
C PHE A 272 1.72 11.82 4.51
N TRP A 273 2.51 10.85 4.08
CA TRP A 273 2.04 9.71 3.31
C TRP A 273 2.69 8.40 3.77
N ALA A 274 1.87 7.35 3.95
CA ALA A 274 2.34 5.98 4.03
C ALA A 274 2.49 5.41 2.61
N ASN A 275 3.68 4.92 2.28
CA ASN A 275 3.99 4.32 0.98
C ASN A 275 4.21 2.82 1.15
N GLY A 276 3.31 1.98 0.63
CA GLY A 276 3.50 0.54 0.58
C GLY A 276 4.05 0.07 -0.77
N MET A 277 5.30 -0.39 -0.78
CA MET A 277 5.91 -1.06 -1.94
C MET A 277 5.53 -2.53 -1.95
N LEU A 278 4.87 -2.97 -3.00
CA LEU A 278 4.15 -4.24 -3.05
C LEU A 278 4.55 -5.05 -4.29
N THR A 279 4.52 -6.38 -4.15
CA THR A 279 4.68 -7.33 -5.26
C THR A 279 3.47 -8.22 -5.42
N LEU A 280 2.89 -8.70 -4.31
CA LEU A 280 1.73 -9.60 -4.21
C LEU A 280 1.85 -10.94 -4.95
N SER A 281 2.98 -11.19 -5.62
CA SER A 281 3.23 -12.42 -6.33
C SER A 281 4.17 -13.33 -5.52
N GLY A 282 4.29 -14.59 -5.94
CA GLY A 282 5.28 -15.52 -5.37
C GLY A 282 6.74 -15.16 -5.70
N LEU A 283 6.94 -14.14 -6.52
CA LEU A 283 8.24 -13.59 -6.90
C LEU A 283 8.36 -12.17 -6.32
N ASN A 284 9.59 -11.69 -6.15
CA ASN A 284 9.84 -10.31 -5.72
C ASN A 284 9.60 -9.29 -6.87
N VAL A 285 8.52 -9.48 -7.64
CA VAL A 285 8.17 -8.70 -8.83
C VAL A 285 6.64 -8.78 -9.06
N PRO A 286 5.97 -7.68 -9.43
CA PRO A 286 4.58 -7.72 -9.88
C PRO A 286 4.40 -8.69 -11.05
N SER A 287 3.38 -9.55 -11.01
CA SER A 287 3.10 -10.42 -12.15
C SER A 287 2.29 -9.68 -13.23
N PRO A 288 2.24 -10.22 -14.47
CA PRO A 288 1.35 -9.71 -15.51
C PRO A 288 -0.15 -9.78 -15.17
N ASP A 289 -0.51 -10.57 -14.16
CA ASP A 289 -1.88 -10.77 -13.69
C ASP A 289 -2.27 -9.83 -12.54
N LEU A 290 -1.37 -8.90 -12.16
CA LEU A 290 -1.64 -7.86 -11.17
C LEU A 290 -2.69 -6.86 -11.70
N THR A 291 -3.68 -6.60 -10.86
CA THR A 291 -4.74 -5.63 -11.08
C THR A 291 -4.86 -4.64 -9.92
N PHE A 292 -5.27 -3.41 -10.21
CA PHE A 292 -5.48 -2.33 -9.24
C PHE A 292 -6.97 -2.12 -9.02
N VAL A 293 -7.36 -1.97 -7.76
CA VAL A 293 -8.73 -1.71 -7.34
C VAL A 293 -8.81 -0.30 -6.77
N LEU A 294 -9.21 0.64 -7.63
CA LEU A 294 -9.49 2.03 -7.26
C LEU A 294 -10.97 2.36 -7.55
N PRO A 295 -11.79 2.63 -6.50
CA PRO A 295 -13.19 3.00 -6.65
C PRO A 295 -13.36 4.46 -7.08
N THR A 296 -12.90 4.79 -8.29
CA THR A 296 -13.04 6.11 -8.90
C THR A 296 -13.27 5.99 -10.41
N SER A 297 -13.73 7.06 -11.05
CA SER A 297 -13.90 7.13 -12.50
C SER A 297 -12.79 7.91 -13.21
N GLU A 298 -11.87 8.51 -12.46
CA GLU A 298 -10.81 9.37 -13.00
C GLU A 298 -9.62 9.43 -12.05
N VAL A 299 -8.42 9.57 -12.60
CA VAL A 299 -7.19 9.80 -11.84
C VAL A 299 -6.43 11.00 -12.41
N ILE A 300 -5.57 11.60 -11.57
CA ILE A 300 -4.74 12.76 -11.91
C ILE A 300 -3.31 12.28 -12.08
N VAL A 301 -2.69 12.55 -13.22
CA VAL A 301 -1.28 12.22 -13.47
C VAL A 301 -0.39 13.06 -12.57
N HIS A 302 0.40 12.40 -11.75
CA HIS A 302 1.46 13.02 -10.94
C HIS A 302 2.73 13.20 -11.77
N SER A 303 3.18 12.11 -12.41
CA SER A 303 4.37 12.03 -13.22
C SER A 303 4.22 10.90 -14.24
N THR A 304 4.85 11.03 -15.41
CA THR A 304 4.79 10.00 -16.46
C THR A 304 6.01 10.08 -17.36
N GLY A 305 6.54 8.92 -17.77
CA GLY A 305 7.44 8.81 -18.92
C GLY A 305 6.72 8.39 -20.21
N ASP A 306 5.43 8.03 -20.11
CA ASP A 306 4.59 7.71 -21.26
C ASP A 306 4.10 8.99 -21.92
N SER A 307 4.67 9.32 -23.09
CA SER A 307 4.33 10.52 -23.86
C SER A 307 2.93 10.52 -24.46
N SER A 308 2.20 9.40 -24.39
CA SER A 308 0.79 9.33 -24.82
C SER A 308 -0.20 9.80 -23.75
N LEU A 309 0.28 10.02 -22.52
CA LEU A 309 -0.51 10.49 -21.39
C LEU A 309 -0.32 11.99 -21.17
N PRO A 310 -1.30 12.68 -20.55
CA PRO A 310 -1.10 14.08 -20.19
C PRO A 310 -0.02 14.22 -19.11
N GLY A 311 0.64 15.39 -19.08
CA GLY A 311 1.66 15.68 -18.08
C GLY A 311 1.11 15.86 -16.66
N PRO A 312 1.97 16.21 -15.68
CA PRO A 312 1.58 16.46 -14.30
C PRO A 312 0.36 17.40 -14.18
N GLY A 313 -0.64 17.01 -13.39
CA GLY A 313 -1.91 17.72 -13.20
C GLY A 313 -2.98 17.39 -14.26
N GLY A 314 -2.61 16.71 -15.35
CA GLY A 314 -3.53 16.17 -16.33
C GLY A 314 -4.42 15.06 -15.76
N ARG A 315 -5.61 14.87 -16.33
CA ARG A 315 -6.60 13.89 -15.85
C ARG A 315 -6.84 12.82 -16.91
N ILE A 316 -7.00 11.58 -16.47
CA ILE A 316 -7.37 10.45 -17.35
C ILE A 316 -8.55 9.69 -16.77
N ALA A 317 -9.44 9.23 -17.64
CA ALA A 317 -10.55 8.34 -17.27
C ALA A 317 -9.99 7.03 -16.69
N TRP A 318 -10.63 6.53 -15.64
CA TRP A 318 -10.26 5.28 -14.98
C TRP A 318 -11.40 4.25 -15.09
N PRO A 319 -11.09 2.95 -15.30
CA PRO A 319 -9.75 2.41 -15.52
C PRO A 319 -9.30 2.46 -16.99
N VAL A 320 -10.20 2.75 -17.93
CA VAL A 320 -9.90 2.72 -19.36
C VAL A 320 -9.68 4.13 -19.91
N HIS A 321 -8.50 4.36 -20.49
CA HIS A 321 -8.15 5.59 -21.19
C HIS A 321 -7.47 5.26 -22.53
N ASN A 322 -7.95 5.87 -23.62
CA ASN A 322 -7.44 5.63 -24.98
C ASN A 322 -7.32 4.14 -25.36
N GLY A 323 -8.29 3.33 -24.95
CA GLY A 323 -8.34 1.89 -25.22
C GLY A 323 -7.40 1.02 -24.38
N ARG A 324 -6.67 1.61 -23.42
CA ARG A 324 -5.81 0.88 -22.46
C ARG A 324 -6.50 0.81 -21.10
N ASP A 325 -6.47 -0.36 -20.49
CA ASP A 325 -7.03 -0.61 -19.17
C ASP A 325 -5.94 -0.50 -18.10
N PHE A 326 -5.80 0.69 -17.51
CA PHE A 326 -4.81 0.99 -16.47
C PHE A 326 -5.09 0.30 -15.13
N SER A 327 -6.22 -0.39 -14.97
CA SER A 327 -6.38 -1.30 -13.84
C SER A 327 -5.43 -2.49 -13.93
N ARG A 328 -4.79 -2.77 -15.08
CA ARG A 328 -3.90 -3.92 -15.27
C ARG A 328 -2.44 -3.46 -15.32
N TYR A 329 -1.58 -4.09 -14.52
CA TYR A 329 -0.15 -3.74 -14.46
C TYR A 329 0.57 -3.74 -15.82
N PRO A 330 0.33 -4.69 -16.76
CA PRO A 330 0.98 -4.67 -18.07
C PRO A 330 0.71 -3.42 -18.93
N GLU A 331 -0.32 -2.63 -18.61
CA GLU A 331 -0.57 -1.37 -19.34
C GLU A 331 0.31 -0.21 -18.86
N TRP A 332 1.10 -0.38 -17.79
CA TRP A 332 2.01 0.63 -17.25
C TRP A 332 3.38 0.52 -17.92
N ARG A 333 3.46 0.93 -19.20
CA ARG A 333 4.61 0.69 -20.11
C ARG A 333 5.83 1.60 -19.89
N SER A 334 5.69 2.61 -19.02
CA SER A 334 6.75 3.51 -18.55
C SER A 334 6.44 3.87 -17.10
N TRP A 335 7.36 4.53 -16.39
CA TRP A 335 7.02 5.04 -15.06
C TRP A 335 5.80 5.95 -15.13
N LEU A 336 4.86 5.75 -14.21
CA LEU A 336 3.64 6.53 -14.11
C LEU A 336 3.24 6.58 -12.64
N GLY A 337 2.91 7.77 -12.17
CA GLY A 337 2.28 8.02 -10.89
C GLY A 337 0.93 8.69 -11.10
N VAL A 338 -0.10 8.23 -10.39
CA VAL A 338 -1.44 8.83 -10.44
C VAL A 338 -2.02 9.01 -9.05
N PHE A 339 -2.62 10.17 -8.81
CA PHE A 339 -3.46 10.42 -7.64
C PHE A 339 -4.90 10.04 -7.95
N ALA A 340 -5.59 9.48 -6.96
CA ALA A 340 -7.00 9.11 -7.05
C ALA A 340 -7.80 9.67 -5.87
N PRO A 341 -7.93 11.01 -5.70
CA PRO A 341 -8.66 11.58 -4.55
C PRO A 341 -10.12 11.12 -4.46
N GLY A 342 -10.75 10.77 -5.59
CA GLY A 342 -12.11 10.21 -5.60
C GLY A 342 -12.21 8.80 -5.01
N ALA A 343 -11.11 8.03 -4.98
CA ALA A 343 -11.10 6.73 -4.30
C ALA A 343 -11.22 6.88 -2.77
N ALA A 344 -10.78 8.02 -2.21
CA ALA A 344 -10.92 8.30 -0.77
C ALA A 344 -12.38 8.40 -0.34
N ASP A 345 -13.30 8.79 -1.22
CA ASP A 345 -14.74 8.87 -0.93
C ASP A 345 -15.34 7.49 -0.63
N ALA A 346 -14.79 6.44 -1.25
CA ALA A 346 -15.19 5.07 -0.99
C ALA A 346 -14.52 4.46 0.25
N GLY A 347 -13.48 5.11 0.79
CA GLY A 347 -12.77 4.68 2.00
C GLY A 347 -11.83 3.48 1.80
N PHE A 348 -11.57 3.04 0.57
CA PHE A 348 -10.63 1.94 0.29
C PHE A 348 -9.90 2.08 -1.05
N ALA A 349 -8.74 1.41 -1.13
CA ALA A 349 -7.98 1.17 -2.34
C ALA A 349 -7.22 -0.16 -2.18
N GLY A 350 -6.74 -0.75 -3.27
CA GLY A 350 -5.90 -1.93 -3.15
C GLY A 350 -5.47 -2.51 -4.49
N ALA A 351 -4.97 -3.72 -4.45
CA ALA A 351 -4.52 -4.45 -5.62
C ALA A 351 -4.71 -5.96 -5.42
N TYR A 352 -4.81 -6.69 -6.52
CA TYR A 352 -4.98 -8.13 -6.54
C TYR A 352 -4.22 -8.76 -7.69
N ASP A 353 -3.38 -9.74 -7.38
CA ASP A 353 -2.71 -10.59 -8.34
C ASP A 353 -3.57 -11.84 -8.60
N LEU A 354 -4.11 -11.96 -9.82
CA LEU A 354 -5.01 -13.06 -10.18
C LEU A 354 -4.26 -14.39 -10.33
N GLY A 355 -2.97 -14.36 -10.70
CA GLY A 355 -2.15 -15.56 -10.86
C GLY A 355 -1.75 -16.16 -9.52
N ALA A 356 -1.38 -15.31 -8.56
CA ALA A 356 -1.12 -15.72 -7.18
C ALA A 356 -2.41 -15.93 -6.36
N ASP A 357 -3.56 -15.40 -6.81
CA ASP A 357 -4.81 -15.34 -6.06
C ASP A 357 -4.60 -14.69 -4.68
N GLN A 358 -3.90 -13.54 -4.69
CA GLN A 358 -3.45 -12.78 -3.53
C GLN A 358 -3.70 -11.29 -3.75
N GLY A 359 -4.28 -10.63 -2.76
CA GLY A 359 -4.50 -9.19 -2.77
C GLY A 359 -4.16 -8.52 -1.44
N ILE A 360 -4.15 -7.20 -1.50
CA ILE A 360 -4.03 -6.31 -0.35
C ILE A 360 -5.13 -5.26 -0.44
N VAL A 361 -5.77 -5.00 0.69
CA VAL A 361 -6.71 -3.90 0.86
C VAL A 361 -6.09 -2.88 1.81
N ARG A 362 -6.21 -1.61 1.45
CA ARG A 362 -6.05 -0.45 2.33
C ARG A 362 -7.40 0.20 2.53
N THR A 363 -7.74 0.51 3.77
CA THR A 363 -8.91 1.33 4.12
C THR A 363 -8.51 2.47 5.05
N ALA A 364 -9.21 3.59 4.93
CA ALA A 364 -8.96 4.79 5.72
C ALA A 364 -10.27 5.59 5.91
N PRO A 365 -10.36 6.45 6.94
CA PRO A 365 -11.45 7.40 7.06
C PRO A 365 -11.57 8.27 5.79
N THR A 366 -12.78 8.55 5.35
CA THR A 366 -13.03 9.27 4.08
C THR A 366 -12.53 10.72 4.05
N TRP A 367 -12.19 11.28 5.23
CA TRP A 367 -11.55 12.60 5.34
C TRP A 367 -10.03 12.55 5.10
N VAL A 368 -9.41 11.38 5.11
CA VAL A 368 -8.03 11.15 4.67
C VAL A 368 -8.04 11.04 3.15
N ARG A 369 -7.60 12.10 2.46
CA ARG A 369 -7.91 12.31 1.04
C ARG A 369 -6.92 11.66 0.07
N GLY A 370 -5.75 11.27 0.56
CA GLY A 370 -4.65 10.80 -0.26
C GLY A 370 -4.77 9.34 -0.63
N VAL A 371 -4.85 9.09 -1.94
CA VAL A 371 -4.67 7.78 -2.56
C VAL A 371 -3.81 7.99 -3.80
N LYS A 372 -2.69 7.25 -3.92
CA LYS A 372 -1.84 7.30 -5.12
C LYS A 372 -1.34 5.90 -5.47
N LEU A 373 -1.21 5.66 -6.77
CA LEU A 373 -0.47 4.52 -7.31
C LEU A 373 0.78 5.02 -8.02
N PHE A 374 1.85 4.24 -7.98
CA PHE A 374 3.01 4.44 -8.84
C PHE A 374 3.54 3.10 -9.31
N CYS A 375 3.83 2.99 -10.61
CA CYS A 375 4.56 1.85 -11.16
C CYS A 375 5.83 2.34 -11.83
N LEU A 376 6.90 1.55 -11.67
CA LEU A 376 8.22 1.81 -12.24
C LEU A 376 8.25 1.68 -13.76
N GLY A 377 7.29 0.96 -14.34
CA GLY A 377 7.21 0.64 -15.77
C GLY A 377 8.49 -0.01 -16.28
N ASP A 378 9.09 0.58 -17.29
CA ASP A 378 10.28 0.09 -18.01
C ASP A 378 11.61 0.64 -17.46
N LEU A 379 11.61 1.40 -16.36
CA LEU A 379 12.84 1.88 -15.73
C LEU A 379 13.82 0.72 -15.46
N ASP A 380 15.11 1.00 -15.60
CA ASP A 380 16.18 0.04 -15.35
C ASP A 380 16.21 -0.31 -13.84
N PRO A 381 16.01 -1.58 -13.45
CA PRO A 381 15.98 -1.97 -12.05
C PRO A 381 17.31 -1.77 -11.34
N SER A 382 18.43 -1.64 -12.08
CA SER A 382 19.72 -1.29 -11.49
C SER A 382 19.69 0.06 -10.75
N MET A 383 18.69 0.91 -11.00
CA MET A 383 18.51 2.18 -10.30
C MET A 383 18.14 2.00 -8.82
N TRP A 384 17.51 0.89 -8.43
CA TRP A 384 17.05 0.66 -7.04
C TRP A 384 17.42 -0.70 -6.45
N THR A 385 17.75 -1.70 -7.26
CA THR A 385 18.10 -3.06 -6.81
C THR A 385 19.29 -3.62 -7.59
N ASP A 386 19.74 -4.81 -7.18
CA ASP A 386 20.86 -5.54 -7.77
C ASP A 386 20.46 -6.91 -8.35
N ASP A 387 19.20 -7.35 -8.18
CA ASP A 387 18.69 -8.65 -8.66
C ASP A 387 17.62 -8.53 -9.75
N GLY A 388 17.34 -7.32 -10.23
CA GLY A 388 16.30 -7.06 -11.24
C GLY A 388 14.86 -7.10 -10.72
N SER A 389 14.66 -7.24 -9.41
CA SER A 389 13.34 -7.23 -8.77
C SER A 389 12.62 -5.88 -8.92
N ARG A 390 11.28 -5.91 -8.84
CA ARG A 390 10.43 -4.72 -9.09
C ARG A 390 9.29 -4.68 -8.09
N TYR A 391 8.60 -3.55 -8.05
CA TYR A 391 7.43 -3.33 -7.21
C TYR A 391 6.47 -2.33 -7.85
N PHE A 392 5.27 -2.22 -7.29
CA PHE A 392 4.42 -1.06 -7.43
C PHE A 392 4.21 -0.42 -6.07
N GLU A 393 3.76 0.83 -6.05
CA GLU A 393 3.49 1.56 -4.83
C GLU A 393 2.01 1.85 -4.66
N LEU A 394 1.49 1.60 -3.46
CA LEU A 394 0.19 2.08 -3.01
C LEU A 394 0.39 3.06 -1.86
N TRP A 395 -0.03 4.30 -2.09
CA TRP A 395 0.15 5.42 -1.19
C TRP A 395 -1.15 5.80 -0.50
N GLY A 396 -1.06 6.08 0.80
CA GLY A 396 -2.11 6.65 1.62
C GLY A 396 -1.66 7.94 2.30
N GLY A 397 -2.41 9.03 2.15
CA GLY A 397 -1.97 10.34 2.63
C GLY A 397 -3.07 11.18 3.23
N LEU A 398 -2.67 12.11 4.10
CA LEU A 398 -3.60 13.06 4.71
C LEU A 398 -4.22 13.98 3.66
N THR A 399 -3.40 14.47 2.73
CA THR A 399 -3.79 15.44 1.70
C THR A 399 -4.14 14.78 0.37
N PRO A 400 -4.91 15.44 -0.52
CA PRO A 400 -5.36 14.83 -1.78
C PRO A 400 -4.21 14.47 -2.75
N THR A 401 -3.19 15.31 -2.83
CA THR A 401 -2.04 15.15 -3.74
C THR A 401 -0.73 15.57 -3.09
N PHE A 402 0.40 15.32 -3.76
CA PHE A 402 1.71 15.84 -3.34
C PHE A 402 1.87 17.36 -3.52
N TRP A 403 0.91 18.03 -4.15
CA TRP A 403 0.90 19.49 -4.28
C TRP A 403 0.20 20.19 -3.11
N ASP A 404 -0.42 19.41 -2.22
CA ASP A 404 -1.23 19.90 -1.11
C ASP A 404 -0.51 19.69 0.23
N TYR A 405 -0.49 20.74 1.06
CA TYR A 405 0.04 20.70 2.42
C TYR A 405 -1.08 20.80 3.45
N ALA A 406 -0.94 20.06 4.55
CA ALA A 406 -1.70 20.30 5.78
C ALA A 406 -0.96 21.31 6.65
N THR A 407 -1.68 21.97 7.56
CA THR A 407 -1.12 22.95 8.51
C THR A 407 -1.52 22.57 9.92
N LEU A 408 -0.57 22.60 10.86
CA LEU A 408 -0.84 22.55 12.30
C LEU A 408 -0.42 23.86 12.94
N GLY A 409 -1.30 24.46 13.72
CA GLY A 409 -0.99 25.54 14.64
C GLY A 409 -0.19 25.08 15.86
N PRO A 410 0.28 26.01 16.72
CA PRO A 410 1.03 25.69 17.91
C PRO A 410 0.26 24.77 18.87
N GLY A 411 0.87 23.66 19.28
CA GLY A 411 0.28 22.66 20.17
C GLY A 411 -0.79 21.76 19.52
N GLU A 412 -1.13 21.98 18.24
CA GLU A 412 -2.11 21.16 17.55
C GLU A 412 -1.51 19.80 17.13
N GLY A 413 -2.40 18.86 16.84
CA GLY A 413 -2.02 17.58 16.26
C GLY A 413 -3.18 16.96 15.49
N VAL A 414 -2.84 16.00 14.63
CA VAL A 414 -3.78 15.20 13.86
C VAL A 414 -3.42 13.74 13.99
N GLU A 415 -4.44 12.87 14.08
CA GLU A 415 -4.30 11.43 14.20
C GLU A 415 -5.41 10.76 13.39
N TRP A 416 -5.06 9.68 12.71
CA TRP A 416 -6.03 8.80 12.04
C TRP A 416 -5.51 7.38 12.02
N THR A 417 -6.40 6.43 11.69
CA THR A 417 -6.03 5.02 11.58
C THR A 417 -6.38 4.50 10.21
N GLU A 418 -5.40 3.92 9.53
CA GLU A 418 -5.59 3.11 8.33
C GLU A 418 -5.60 1.64 8.72
N THR A 419 -6.45 0.85 8.06
CA THR A 419 -6.44 -0.61 8.20
C THR A 419 -6.02 -1.24 6.90
N TRP A 420 -5.01 -2.10 6.98
CA TRP A 420 -4.50 -2.88 5.87
C TRP A 420 -4.72 -4.37 6.16
N TYR A 421 -5.04 -5.16 5.15
CA TYR A 421 -5.14 -6.62 5.29
C TYR A 421 -5.01 -7.33 3.95
N ALA A 422 -4.54 -8.57 4.02
CA ALA A 422 -4.47 -9.47 2.88
C ALA A 422 -5.83 -10.13 2.62
N VAL A 423 -6.11 -10.39 1.34
CA VAL A 423 -7.19 -11.25 0.88
C VAL A 423 -6.63 -12.27 -0.10
N SER A 424 -7.18 -13.48 -0.12
CA SER A 424 -6.67 -14.56 -0.96
C SER A 424 -7.80 -15.50 -1.35
N GLY A 425 -7.67 -16.19 -2.47
CA GLY A 425 -8.69 -17.16 -2.82
C GLY A 425 -10.02 -16.52 -3.22
N MET A 426 -10.06 -15.26 -3.67
CA MET A 426 -11.31 -14.58 -4.08
C MET A 426 -11.45 -14.40 -5.61
N GLY A 427 -10.33 -14.45 -6.35
CA GLY A 427 -10.30 -14.10 -7.78
C GLY A 427 -10.46 -12.60 -8.04
N GLY A 428 -10.00 -11.75 -7.12
CA GLY A 428 -10.17 -10.30 -7.13
C GLY A 428 -11.14 -9.79 -6.06
N PHE A 429 -11.28 -8.47 -5.97
CA PHE A 429 -12.34 -7.81 -5.20
C PHE A 429 -12.76 -6.50 -5.89
N THR A 430 -13.96 -6.03 -5.59
CA THR A 430 -14.58 -4.85 -6.21
C THR A 430 -15.02 -3.83 -5.18
N TRP A 431 -15.11 -4.23 -3.91
CA TRP A 431 -15.49 -3.39 -2.79
C TRP A 431 -14.84 -3.92 -1.50
N ALA A 432 -14.50 -3.02 -0.58
CA ALA A 432 -13.96 -3.42 0.72
C ALA A 432 -14.20 -2.35 1.81
N ASN A 433 -14.17 -2.77 3.07
CA ASN A 433 -14.06 -1.91 4.25
C ASN A 433 -13.07 -2.53 5.26
N ALA A 434 -12.98 -2.01 6.49
CA ALA A 434 -12.06 -2.54 7.50
C ALA A 434 -12.41 -3.97 8.01
N GLU A 435 -13.57 -4.51 7.64
CA GLU A 435 -14.08 -5.82 8.08
C GLU A 435 -13.88 -6.93 7.05
N GLY A 436 -13.72 -6.58 5.76
CA GLY A 436 -13.50 -7.56 4.71
C GLY A 436 -13.70 -6.99 3.30
N ALA A 437 -13.51 -7.87 2.33
CA ALA A 437 -13.62 -7.56 0.92
C ALA A 437 -14.73 -8.38 0.27
N VAL A 438 -15.26 -7.83 -0.82
CA VAL A 438 -16.29 -8.43 -1.65
C VAL A 438 -15.88 -8.35 -3.11
N ARG A 439 -16.01 -9.46 -3.82
CA ARG A 439 -16.03 -9.50 -5.28
C ARG A 439 -17.47 -9.68 -5.74
N LEU A 440 -17.98 -8.70 -6.48
CA LEU A 440 -19.27 -8.79 -7.14
C LEU A 440 -19.03 -8.52 -8.64
N THR A 441 -19.08 -9.55 -9.46
CA THR A 441 -18.73 -9.45 -10.89
C THR A 441 -19.81 -10.08 -11.76
N PRO A 442 -20.55 -9.28 -12.56
CA PRO A 442 -21.47 -9.81 -13.54
C PRO A 442 -20.76 -10.73 -14.53
N THR A 443 -21.42 -11.82 -14.89
CA THR A 443 -20.99 -12.75 -15.95
C THR A 443 -22.04 -12.76 -17.06
N GLY A 444 -21.74 -13.38 -18.20
CA GLY A 444 -22.69 -13.47 -19.31
C GLY A 444 -24.02 -14.16 -18.97
N GLY A 445 -24.07 -14.94 -17.88
CA GLY A 445 -25.25 -15.67 -17.44
C GLY A 445 -25.72 -15.36 -16.01
N GLY A 446 -25.16 -14.35 -15.34
CA GLY A 446 -25.48 -14.08 -13.93
C GLY A 446 -24.44 -13.21 -13.22
N VAL A 447 -24.05 -13.59 -12.01
CA VAL A 447 -23.08 -12.88 -11.17
C VAL A 447 -22.23 -13.86 -10.37
N GLU A 448 -20.94 -13.55 -10.25
CA GLU A 448 -20.03 -14.18 -9.31
C GLU A 448 -19.90 -13.32 -8.04
N VAL A 449 -20.06 -13.98 -6.90
CA VAL A 449 -19.93 -13.41 -5.56
C VAL A 449 -18.75 -14.08 -4.87
N ALA A 450 -17.83 -13.30 -4.31
CA ALA A 450 -16.87 -13.79 -3.33
C ALA A 450 -16.81 -12.86 -2.13
N VAL A 451 -16.61 -13.41 -0.94
CA VAL A 451 -16.53 -12.67 0.32
C VAL A 451 -15.40 -13.24 1.16
N GLU A 452 -14.53 -12.37 1.67
CA GLU A 452 -13.53 -12.73 2.67
C GLU A 452 -13.56 -11.69 3.80
N THR A 453 -13.62 -12.16 5.04
CA THR A 453 -13.61 -11.32 6.24
C THR A 453 -12.24 -11.39 6.90
N VAL A 454 -11.84 -10.31 7.56
CA VAL A 454 -10.53 -10.25 8.23
C VAL A 454 -10.43 -11.10 9.49
N ARG A 455 -11.54 -11.70 9.95
CA ARG A 455 -11.56 -12.67 11.05
C ARG A 455 -12.52 -13.82 10.73
N PRO A 456 -12.30 -15.02 11.31
CA PRO A 456 -13.26 -16.10 11.21
C PRO A 456 -14.61 -15.70 11.80
N LEU A 457 -15.68 -15.91 11.04
CA LEU A 457 -17.04 -15.76 11.51
C LEU A 457 -18.00 -16.59 10.65
N ARG A 458 -19.18 -16.88 11.21
CA ARG A 458 -20.30 -17.42 10.45
C ARG A 458 -21.14 -16.25 9.96
N ALA A 459 -21.21 -16.08 8.65
CA ALA A 459 -21.92 -15.01 7.98
C ALA A 459 -23.17 -15.53 7.28
N THR A 460 -24.15 -14.65 7.15
CA THR A 460 -25.20 -14.78 6.14
C THR A 460 -24.86 -13.87 4.96
N VAL A 461 -24.61 -14.44 3.79
CA VAL A 461 -24.41 -13.70 2.53
C VAL A 461 -25.74 -13.64 1.80
N VAL A 462 -26.24 -12.43 1.55
CA VAL A 462 -27.50 -12.19 0.84
C VAL A 462 -27.21 -11.45 -0.46
N LEU A 463 -27.60 -12.04 -1.59
CA LEU A 463 -27.52 -11.43 -2.90
C LEU A 463 -28.89 -10.87 -3.28
N TYR A 464 -28.91 -9.62 -3.71
CA TYR A 464 -30.07 -8.92 -4.23
C TYR A 464 -29.92 -8.63 -5.72
N GLN A 465 -31.02 -8.77 -6.45
CA GLN A 465 -31.17 -8.36 -7.84
C GLN A 465 -32.29 -7.33 -7.93
N GLY A 466 -31.97 -6.10 -8.36
CA GLY A 466 -32.98 -5.03 -8.42
C GLY A 466 -33.67 -4.72 -7.08
N GLY A 467 -32.98 -4.94 -5.96
CA GLY A 467 -33.51 -4.75 -4.60
C GLY A 467 -34.31 -5.91 -4.02
N VAL A 468 -34.49 -7.00 -4.77
CA VAL A 468 -35.18 -8.21 -4.30
C VAL A 468 -34.14 -9.27 -3.96
N GLU A 469 -34.31 -9.97 -2.83
CA GLU A 469 -33.44 -11.09 -2.44
C GLU A 469 -33.51 -12.18 -3.52
N ALA A 470 -32.37 -12.41 -4.17
CA ALA A 470 -32.21 -13.39 -5.21
C ALA A 470 -31.68 -14.71 -4.62
N ALA A 471 -30.75 -14.63 -3.66
CA ALA A 471 -30.20 -15.79 -2.98
C ALA A 471 -29.65 -15.45 -1.59
N ARG A 472 -29.56 -16.49 -0.75
CA ARG A 472 -29.05 -16.40 0.62
C ARG A 472 -28.23 -17.64 0.95
N TRP A 473 -27.07 -17.43 1.55
CA TRP A 473 -26.17 -18.49 1.96
C TRP A 473 -25.69 -18.27 3.39
N GLU A 474 -25.65 -19.36 4.15
CA GLU A 474 -24.92 -19.43 5.41
C GLU A 474 -23.50 -19.92 5.10
N ALA A 475 -22.49 -19.18 5.52
CA ALA A 475 -21.10 -19.50 5.22
C ALA A 475 -20.17 -19.20 6.39
N ASP A 476 -19.23 -20.11 6.65
CA ASP A 476 -18.08 -19.81 7.50
C ASP A 476 -17.02 -19.11 6.64
N VAL A 477 -16.76 -17.85 6.94
CA VAL A 477 -15.80 -17.00 6.21
C VAL A 477 -14.68 -16.54 7.14
N GLY A 478 -13.53 -16.21 6.58
CA GLY A 478 -12.38 -15.68 7.31
C GLY A 478 -11.12 -15.64 6.46
N PRO A 479 -9.98 -15.23 7.04
CA PRO A 479 -8.71 -15.19 6.30
C PRO A 479 -8.39 -16.57 5.70
N GLY A 480 -8.18 -16.62 4.38
CA GLY A 480 -7.88 -17.84 3.61
C GLY A 480 -9.05 -18.81 3.48
N ARG A 481 -10.25 -18.40 3.92
CA ARG A 481 -11.51 -19.14 3.80
C ARG A 481 -12.58 -18.25 3.18
N PRO A 482 -12.41 -17.81 1.93
CA PRO A 482 -13.40 -16.99 1.26
C PRO A 482 -14.64 -17.81 0.90
N PHE A 483 -15.82 -17.21 1.05
CA PHE A 483 -17.05 -17.70 0.44
C PHE A 483 -17.04 -17.37 -1.05
N ARG A 484 -17.49 -18.31 -1.89
CA ARG A 484 -17.69 -18.09 -3.33
C ARG A 484 -19.00 -18.71 -3.79
N ALA A 485 -19.75 -18.00 -4.63
CA ALA A 485 -20.93 -18.51 -5.29
C ALA A 485 -21.13 -17.85 -6.66
N THR A 486 -21.88 -18.54 -7.53
CA THR A 486 -22.39 -17.99 -8.78
C THR A 486 -23.91 -18.05 -8.74
N TRP A 487 -24.57 -17.03 -9.27
CA TRP A 487 -26.03 -16.95 -9.31
C TRP A 487 -26.53 -16.41 -10.66
N GLY A 488 -27.56 -17.02 -11.25
CA GLY A 488 -28.16 -16.60 -12.53
C GLY A 488 -29.20 -17.61 -13.04
N PRO A 489 -30.11 -17.23 -13.98
CA PRO A 489 -29.97 -16.19 -15.01
C PRO A 489 -30.48 -14.78 -14.64
N GLY A 490 -29.93 -13.75 -15.28
CA GLY A 490 -30.43 -12.37 -15.22
C GLY A 490 -29.34 -11.30 -15.34
N GLY A 491 -29.74 -10.05 -15.62
CA GLY A 491 -28.88 -8.87 -15.59
C GLY A 491 -28.99 -8.11 -14.27
N GLY A 492 -28.02 -7.22 -13.99
CA GLY A 492 -28.02 -6.37 -12.80
C GLY A 492 -29.15 -5.31 -12.78
N PRO A 493 -29.19 -4.42 -11.77
CA PRO A 493 -28.15 -4.18 -10.77
C PRO A 493 -28.09 -5.28 -9.69
N TRP A 494 -26.88 -5.53 -9.19
CA TRP A 494 -26.60 -6.49 -8.14
C TRP A 494 -26.17 -5.79 -6.86
N GLU A 495 -26.64 -6.28 -5.72
CA GLU A 495 -26.14 -5.89 -4.41
C GLU A 495 -25.85 -7.16 -3.60
N VAL A 496 -24.76 -7.18 -2.85
CA VAL A 496 -24.51 -8.21 -1.86
C VAL A 496 -24.34 -7.58 -0.50
N GLU A 497 -25.01 -8.18 0.49
CA GLU A 497 -24.95 -7.83 1.88
C GLU A 497 -24.42 -9.03 2.67
N VAL A 498 -23.46 -8.79 3.56
CA VAL A 498 -22.89 -9.83 4.42
C VAL A 498 -23.25 -9.46 5.85
N LEU A 499 -23.97 -10.34 6.52
CA LEU A 499 -24.52 -10.13 7.84
C LEU A 499 -23.78 -10.99 8.87
N GLU A 500 -23.53 -10.41 10.04
CA GLU A 500 -23.12 -11.14 11.24
C GLU A 500 -24.15 -10.86 12.34
N GLY A 501 -24.77 -11.90 12.90
CA GLY A 501 -25.79 -11.71 13.95
C GLY A 501 -27.00 -10.86 13.53
N GLY A 502 -27.23 -10.68 12.22
CA GLY A 502 -28.29 -9.84 11.67
C GLY A 502 -27.87 -8.39 11.38
N GLU A 503 -26.64 -7.98 11.73
CA GLU A 503 -26.11 -6.65 11.42
C GLU A 503 -25.26 -6.67 10.15
N THR A 504 -25.33 -5.60 9.36
CA THR A 504 -24.55 -5.44 8.13
C THR A 504 -23.08 -5.24 8.42
N LEU A 505 -22.27 -6.23 8.03
CA LEU A 505 -20.81 -6.17 8.09
C LEU A 505 -20.22 -5.59 6.80
N LEU A 506 -20.67 -6.11 5.65
CA LEU A 506 -20.20 -5.70 4.31
C LEU A 506 -21.41 -5.42 3.42
N ARG A 507 -21.31 -4.40 2.55
CA ARG A 507 -22.34 -4.09 1.56
C ARG A 507 -21.71 -3.56 0.29
N ALA A 508 -21.87 -4.28 -0.82
CA ALA A 508 -21.33 -3.89 -2.12
C ALA A 508 -22.43 -3.87 -3.18
N ARG A 509 -22.30 -2.95 -4.15
CA ARG A 509 -23.25 -2.77 -5.26
C ARG A 509 -22.50 -2.77 -6.59
N ARG A 510 -23.14 -3.28 -7.64
CA ARG A 510 -22.62 -3.20 -9.01
C ARG A 510 -23.69 -3.11 -10.09
#